data_AF-A0AA45LA28-F1
#
_entry.id   AF-A0AA45LA28-F1
#
_cell.length_a   1.000
_cell.length_b   1.000
_cell.length_c   1.000
_cell.angle_alpha   90.00
_cell.angle_beta   90.00
_cell.angle_gamma   90.00
#
_symmetry.space_group_name_H-M   'P 1'
#
loop_
_entity.id
_entity.type
_entity.pdbx_description
1 polymer ?
#
loop_
_entity_poly.entity_id
_entity_poly.type
_entity_poly.pdbx_seq_one_letter_code
_entity_poly.pdbx_strand_id
1 'polypeptide(L)'
;MMSVEELARLVAGVWAELLGVEVGVDDDFYGVGGHSLIAVRTAARLRAELGLRVPVRVIMENPTPNALAALLADAVASAARWPPPVPFRTVSGWSLMEQSGTTVLIQSGMLKH
;
A
#
# COMPACT_ATOMS: atom_id res chain seq x y z
N MET A 1 8.82 2.65 -20.49
CA MET A 1 9.21 2.77 -19.07
C MET A 1 8.83 4.17 -18.64
N MET A 2 8.04 4.35 -17.57
CA MET A 2 7.68 5.70 -17.12
C MET A 2 8.94 6.41 -16.63
N SER A 3 9.13 7.66 -17.03
CA SER A 3 10.18 8.52 -16.51
C SER A 3 9.89 8.96 -15.07
N VAL A 4 10.92 9.41 -14.35
CA VAL A 4 10.78 9.97 -12.99
C VAL A 4 9.81 11.16 -13.00
N GLU A 5 9.87 12.01 -14.02
CA GLU A 5 9.00 13.18 -14.14
C GLU A 5 7.52 12.80 -14.37
N GLU A 6 7.25 11.74 -15.13
CA GLU A 6 5.88 11.22 -15.31
C GLU A 6 5.34 10.62 -14.01
N LEU A 7 6.17 9.88 -13.27
CA LEU A 7 5.81 9.35 -11.95
C LEU A 7 5.56 10.46 -10.93
N ALA A 8 6.37 11.52 -10.94
CA ALA A 8 6.20 12.66 -10.04
C ALA A 8 4.85 13.36 -10.27
N ARG A 9 4.47 13.58 -11.54
CA ARG A 9 3.16 14.15 -11.89
C ARG A 9 2.00 13.23 -11.49
N LEU A 10 2.16 11.92 -11.64
CA LEU A 10 1.15 10.95 -11.18
C LEU A 10 0.96 11.04 -9.66
N VAL A 11 2.05 11.05 -8.89
CA VAL A 11 2.00 11.18 -7.43
C VAL A 11 1.35 12.51 -7.03
N ALA A 12 1.76 13.62 -7.64
CA ALA A 12 1.18 14.94 -7.40
C ALA A 12 -0.34 14.96 -7.70
N GLY A 13 -0.78 14.36 -8.81
CA GLY A 13 -2.20 14.23 -9.15
C GLY A 13 -2.98 13.39 -8.13
N VAL A 14 -2.41 12.27 -7.67
CA VAL A 14 -3.02 11.45 -6.61
C VAL A 14 -3.18 12.25 -5.31
N TRP A 15 -2.19 13.05 -4.92
CA TRP A 15 -2.28 13.89 -3.74
C TRP A 15 -3.29 15.02 -3.92
N ALA A 16 -3.28 15.69 -5.07
CA ALA A 16 -4.21 16.76 -5.39
C ALA A 16 -5.67 16.30 -5.28
N GLU A 17 -5.98 15.12 -5.82
CA GLU A 17 -7.32 14.53 -5.71
C GLU A 17 -7.71 14.14 -4.28
N LEU A 18 -6.76 13.62 -3.49
CA LEU A 18 -7.03 13.16 -2.12
C LEU A 18 -7.15 14.32 -1.13
N LEU A 19 -6.42 15.41 -1.36
CA LEU A 19 -6.36 16.59 -0.50
C LEU A 19 -7.34 17.68 -0.94
N GLY A 20 -7.77 17.69 -2.20
CA GLY A 20 -8.65 18.72 -2.76
C GLY A 20 -7.95 20.05 -3.02
N VAL A 21 -6.64 20.03 -3.28
CA VAL A 21 -5.79 21.21 -3.54
C VAL A 21 -4.87 20.95 -4.73
N GLU A 22 -4.35 22.00 -5.36
CA GLU A 22 -3.25 21.87 -6.32
C GLU A 22 -1.97 21.42 -5.57
N VAL A 23 -1.21 20.51 -6.17
CA VAL A 23 0.03 19.98 -5.61
C VAL A 23 1.09 19.96 -6.71
N GLY A 24 2.20 20.65 -6.49
CA GLY A 24 3.39 20.65 -7.32
C GLY A 24 4.29 19.44 -7.06
N VAL A 25 5.20 19.15 -8.00
CA VAL A 25 6.08 17.98 -7.91
C VAL A 25 7.14 18.06 -6.81
N ASP A 26 7.38 19.25 -6.27
CA ASP A 26 8.33 19.51 -5.18
C ASP A 26 7.63 19.94 -3.88
N ASP A 27 6.30 19.95 -3.85
CA ASP A 27 5.55 20.34 -2.66
C ASP A 27 5.70 19.30 -1.55
N ASP A 28 5.94 19.79 -0.34
CA ASP A 28 6.05 18.95 0.85
C ASP A 28 4.67 18.40 1.23
N PHE A 29 4.60 17.09 1.40
CA PHE A 29 3.42 16.31 1.73
C PHE A 29 2.70 16.87 2.96
N TYR A 30 3.44 17.22 4.00
CA TYR A 30 2.85 17.78 5.23
C TYR A 30 2.47 19.25 5.02
N GLY A 31 3.26 19.99 4.25
CA GLY A 31 2.99 21.37 3.85
C GLY A 31 1.66 21.54 3.11
N VAL A 32 1.27 20.58 2.26
CA VAL A 32 -0.01 20.58 1.53
C VAL A 32 -1.18 19.96 2.31
N GLY A 33 -0.99 19.62 3.59
CA GLY A 33 -2.03 19.06 4.45
C GLY A 33 -2.08 17.53 4.50
N GLY A 34 -1.04 16.85 4.04
CA GLY A 34 -0.89 15.40 4.11
C GLY A 34 -0.77 14.87 5.54
N HIS A 35 -1.37 13.70 5.75
CA HIS A 35 -1.32 12.97 7.01
C HIS A 35 -1.44 11.46 6.76
N SER A 36 -1.37 10.64 7.82
CA SER A 36 -1.27 9.19 7.75
C SER A 36 -2.37 8.53 6.91
N LEU A 37 -3.62 9.01 7.00
CA LEU A 37 -4.72 8.47 6.21
C LEU A 37 -4.56 8.78 4.72
N ILE A 38 -4.08 9.98 4.37
CA ILE A 38 -3.76 10.34 2.98
C ILE A 38 -2.60 9.49 2.47
N ALA A 39 -1.58 9.22 3.29
CA ALA A 39 -0.48 8.35 2.93
C ALA A 39 -0.94 6.89 2.69
N VAL A 40 -1.85 6.37 3.52
CA VAL A 40 -2.48 5.05 3.33
C VAL A 40 -3.28 5.01 2.02
N ARG A 41 -4.10 6.04 1.74
CA ARG A 41 -4.88 6.13 0.50
C ARG A 41 -4.00 6.26 -0.74
N THR A 42 -2.92 7.03 -0.63
CA THR A 42 -1.90 7.16 -1.67
C THR A 42 -1.28 5.80 -1.98
N ALA A 43 -0.85 5.05 -0.95
CA ALA A 43 -0.30 3.70 -1.14
C ALA A 43 -1.28 2.76 -1.86
N ALA A 44 -2.56 2.81 -1.52
CA ALA A 44 -3.59 2.01 -2.19
C ALA A 44 -3.79 2.40 -3.66
N ARG A 45 -3.82 3.70 -3.97
CA ARG A 45 -3.94 4.21 -5.34
C ARG A 45 -2.71 3.89 -6.19
N LEU A 46 -1.51 4.16 -5.69
CA LEU A 46 -0.27 3.84 -6.40
C LEU A 46 -0.15 2.34 -6.68
N ARG A 47 -0.66 1.48 -5.80
CA ARG A 47 -0.74 0.04 -6.05
C ARG A 47 -1.68 -0.30 -7.20
N ALA A 48 -2.83 0.36 -7.29
CA ALA A 48 -3.78 0.13 -8.37
C ALA A 48 -3.23 0.62 -9.72
N GLU A 49 -2.59 1.78 -9.75
CA GLU A 49 -2.04 2.41 -10.96
C GLU A 49 -0.75 1.73 -11.46
N LEU A 50 0.17 1.41 -10.55
CA LEU A 50 1.52 0.95 -10.90
C LEU A 50 1.74 -0.55 -10.68
N GLY A 51 0.79 -1.25 -10.05
CA GLY A 51 0.96 -2.64 -9.62
C GLY A 51 1.98 -2.84 -8.49
N LEU A 52 2.50 -1.76 -7.89
CA LEU A 52 3.54 -1.79 -6.87
C LEU A 52 2.96 -1.70 -5.45
N ARG A 53 3.49 -2.50 -4.52
CA ARG A 53 3.24 -2.26 -3.09
C ARG A 53 4.15 -1.15 -2.60
N VAL A 54 3.58 0.02 -2.29
CA VAL A 54 4.30 1.16 -1.70
C VAL A 54 4.02 1.19 -0.20
N PRO A 55 5.01 0.91 0.68
CA PRO A 55 4.83 1.03 2.12
C PRO A 55 4.55 2.47 2.52
N VAL A 56 3.62 2.70 3.46
CA VAL A 56 3.27 4.05 3.96
C VAL A 56 4.50 4.80 4.48
N ARG A 57 5.41 4.08 5.15
CA ARG A 57 6.69 4.61 5.61
C ARG A 57 7.50 5.29 4.50
N VAL A 58 7.55 4.68 3.31
CA VAL A 58 8.30 5.23 2.16
C VAL A 58 7.72 6.58 1.72
N ILE A 59 6.40 6.73 1.74
CA ILE A 59 5.71 7.99 1.41
C ILE A 59 6.07 9.06 2.45
N MET A 60 6.08 8.70 3.73
CA MET A 60 6.35 9.65 4.82
C MET A 60 7.84 10.06 4.90
N GLU A 61 8.76 9.17 4.52
CA GLU A 61 10.21 9.42 4.48
C GLU A 61 10.65 10.18 3.21
N ASN A 62 9.81 10.23 2.18
CA ASN A 62 10.07 10.93 0.91
C ASN A 62 8.90 11.87 0.62
N PRO A 63 8.79 12.98 1.36
CA PRO A 63 7.58 13.79 1.44
C PRO A 63 7.39 14.72 0.24
N THR A 64 8.03 14.49 -0.91
CA THR A 64 7.74 15.23 -2.14
C THR A 64 7.43 14.26 -3.27
N PRO A 65 6.57 14.63 -4.25
CA PRO A 65 6.28 13.76 -5.39
C PRO A 65 7.52 13.36 -6.17
N ASN A 66 8.48 14.28 -6.36
CA ASN A 66 9.76 14.01 -7.01
C ASN A 66 10.61 13.00 -6.23
N ALA A 67 10.75 13.17 -4.91
CA ALA A 67 11.52 12.25 -4.08
C ALA A 67 10.91 10.84 -4.09
N LEU A 68 9.58 10.74 -3.98
CA LEU A 68 8.88 9.46 -4.04
C LEU A 68 9.00 8.83 -5.45
N ALA A 69 8.87 9.63 -6.51
CA ALA A 69 8.97 9.15 -7.89
C ALA A 69 10.34 8.56 -8.24
N ALA A 70 11.43 9.16 -7.73
CA ALA A 70 12.78 8.64 -7.92
C ALA A 70 12.92 7.20 -7.39
N LEU A 71 12.39 6.94 -6.18
CA LEU A 71 12.38 5.60 -5.59
C LEU A 71 11.46 4.63 -6.35
N LEU A 72 10.30 5.12 -6.80
CA LEU A 72 9.36 4.29 -7.55
C LEU A 72 9.89 3.93 -8.93
N ALA A 73 10.68 4.78 -9.59
CA ALA A 73 11.26 4.49 -10.89
C ALA A 73 12.17 3.24 -10.84
N ASP A 74 13.02 3.14 -9.82
CA ASP A 74 13.86 1.96 -9.58
C ASP A 74 13.02 0.71 -9.31
N ALA A 75 11.94 0.86 -8.52
CA ALA A 75 11.03 -0.22 -8.19
C ALA A 75 10.23 -0.70 -9.42
N VAL A 76 9.75 0.20 -10.29
CA VAL A 76 9.05 -0.15 -11.53
C VAL A 76 10.01 -0.86 -12.50
N ALA A 77 11.23 -0.36 -12.65
CA ALA A 77 12.27 -0.97 -13.49
C ALA A 77 12.71 -2.37 -13.00
N SER A 78 12.52 -2.64 -11.71
CA SER A 78 12.84 -3.93 -11.08
C SER A 78 11.63 -4.88 -11.01
N ALA A 79 10.43 -4.38 -10.73
CA ALA A 79 9.20 -5.17 -10.62
C ALA A 79 8.74 -5.74 -11.96
N ALA A 80 9.10 -5.08 -13.08
CA ALA A 80 8.97 -5.67 -14.42
C ALA A 80 9.69 -7.03 -14.57
N ARG A 81 10.54 -7.43 -13.61
CA ARG A 81 11.26 -8.71 -13.59
C ARG A 81 10.70 -9.79 -12.65
N TRP A 82 9.60 -9.56 -11.91
CA TRP A 82 9.10 -10.54 -10.92
C TRP A 82 7.67 -11.05 -11.22
N PRO A 83 7.38 -12.37 -11.09
CA PRO A 83 6.05 -12.92 -11.38
C PRO A 83 4.98 -12.34 -10.45
N PRO A 84 3.70 -12.31 -10.88
CA PRO A 84 2.62 -11.66 -10.15
C PRO A 84 2.49 -12.22 -8.72
N PRO A 85 2.06 -11.39 -7.74
CA PRO A 85 1.89 -11.85 -6.37
C PRO A 85 0.88 -12.99 -6.34
N VAL A 86 1.29 -14.14 -5.80
CA VAL A 86 0.38 -15.24 -5.51
C VAL A 86 -0.77 -14.71 -4.64
N PRO A 87 -2.04 -14.96 -5.01
CA PRO A 87 -3.15 -14.56 -4.15
C PRO A 87 -2.96 -15.25 -2.80
N PHE A 88 -3.02 -14.47 -1.72
CA PHE A 88 -3.12 -15.07 -0.39
C PHE A 88 -4.45 -15.82 -0.38
N ARG A 89 -4.40 -17.15 -0.42
CA ARG A 89 -5.58 -17.97 -0.21
C ARG A 89 -6.00 -17.68 1.23
N THR A 90 -7.17 -17.09 1.44
CA THR A 90 -7.78 -17.01 2.75
C THR A 90 -7.75 -18.41 3.34
N VAL A 91 -7.07 -18.60 4.47
CA VAL A 91 -7.34 -19.76 5.32
C VAL A 91 -8.72 -19.53 5.91
N SER A 92 -9.76 -19.88 5.14
CA SER A 92 -11.09 -20.12 5.68
C SER A 92 -11.02 -21.44 6.46
N GLY A 93 -10.37 -21.40 7.62
CA GLY A 93 -10.27 -22.48 8.58
C GLY A 93 -11.58 -22.69 9.34
N TRP A 94 -12.71 -22.74 8.63
CA TRP A 94 -14.03 -23.18 9.12
C TRP A 94 -14.82 -23.92 8.04
N SER A 95 -14.14 -24.49 7.03
CA SER A 95 -14.78 -25.26 5.97
C SER A 95 -14.25 -26.70 5.96
N LEU A 96 -14.57 -27.43 7.03
CA LEU A 96 -14.90 -28.86 7.00
C LEU A 96 -15.27 -29.27 8.43
N MET A 97 -16.53 -29.09 8.83
CA MET A 97 -17.18 -30.01 9.77
C MET A 97 -18.62 -30.19 9.32
N GLU A 98 -18.75 -31.24 8.53
CA GLU A 98 -19.98 -31.94 8.21
C GLU A 98 -20.79 -32.21 9.49
N GLN A 99 -22.08 -31.94 9.39
CA GLN A 99 -23.06 -32.07 10.45
C GLN A 99 -23.14 -33.53 10.90
N SER A 100 -22.61 -33.87 12.06
CA SER A 100 -23.06 -35.00 12.88
C SER A 100 -22.67 -34.73 14.33
N GLY A 101 -23.67 -34.62 15.20
CA GLY A 101 -23.54 -34.11 16.56
C GLY A 101 -22.47 -34.80 17.39
N THR A 102 -21.53 -34.03 17.94
CA THR A 102 -20.81 -34.40 19.16
C THR A 102 -20.38 -33.13 19.88
N THR A 103 -20.80 -33.02 21.13
CA THR A 103 -20.56 -31.95 22.09
C THR A 103 -19.12 -31.41 22.09
N VAL A 104 -18.97 -30.10 21.95
CA VAL A 104 -17.69 -29.38 22.10
C VAL A 104 -17.34 -29.30 23.59
N LEU A 105 -16.28 -29.98 24.00
CA LEU A 105 -15.62 -29.72 25.28
C LEU A 105 -14.62 -28.58 25.11
N ILE A 106 -14.92 -27.42 25.69
CA ILE A 106 -13.96 -26.33 25.85
C ILE A 106 -13.14 -26.67 27.10
N GLN A 107 -11.85 -27.00 26.94
CA GLN A 107 -10.97 -27.18 28.09
C GLN A 107 -9.70 -26.34 27.96
N SER A 108 -9.61 -25.40 28.92
CA SER A 108 -8.44 -24.95 29.68
C SER A 108 -7.07 -24.82 29.00
N GLY A 109 -6.66 -23.55 28.88
CA GLY A 109 -5.61 -22.98 29.73
C GLY A 109 -4.17 -23.46 29.52
N MET A 110 -3.31 -22.57 29.02
CA MET A 110 -1.96 -22.33 29.57
C MET A 110 -1.26 -21.18 28.84
N LEU A 111 -1.05 -20.05 29.53
CA LEU A 111 0.19 -19.28 29.40
C LEU A 111 0.95 -19.44 30.71
N LYS A 112 2.22 -19.85 30.62
CA LYS A 112 3.19 -19.79 31.71
C LYS A 112 3.85 -18.42 31.68
N HIS A 113 3.65 -17.62 32.71
CA HIS A 113 4.67 -17.14 33.66
C HIS A 113 4.01 -16.15 34.62
#